data_AF-A0A354CVG3-F1
#
_entry.id   AF-A0A354CVG3-F1
#
_cell.length_a   1.000
_cell.length_b   1.000
_cell.length_c   1.000
_cell.angle_alpha   90.00
_cell.angle_beta   90.00
_cell.angle_gamma   90.00
#
_symmetry.space_group_name_H-M   'P 1'
#
loop_
_entity.id
_entity.type
_entity.pdbx_description
1 polymer ?
#
loop_
_entity_poly.entity_id
_entity_poly.type
_entity_poly.pdbx_seq_one_letter_code
_entity_poly.pdbx_strand_id
1 'polypeptide(L)'
;MTQAELLSMASMIGDASDSIYEALKYICFISYENFYELNVKDIFKVSLHDITDKTLLSRLGIRLTPEEIGDLARPEFAELKKLIRYAFAVRLPFLKKYVQGKTNFTDTDIKNLFEAVCEQGAENIDGLVTGDFKNNLKVLKSKGQDEPIFDTEWFKSFVYTYGKEFSAINNRNMFFLGCADALFPLYWANLTDRLLEVVEGNGE
;
A
#
# COMPACT_ATOMS: atom_id res chain seq x y z
N MET A 1 -3.37 22.64 7.89
CA MET A 1 -2.35 21.67 8.35
C MET A 1 -0.97 22.30 8.22
N THR A 2 -0.01 21.96 9.09
CA THR A 2 1.37 22.49 8.97
C THR A 2 2.17 21.73 7.91
N GLN A 3 3.24 22.33 7.40
CA GLN A 3 4.13 21.65 6.46
C GLN A 3 4.80 20.41 7.09
N ALA A 4 5.09 20.46 8.40
CA ALA A 4 5.68 19.34 9.12
C ALA A 4 4.72 18.13 9.20
N GLU A 5 3.43 18.37 9.47
CA GLU A 5 2.39 17.33 9.47
C GLU A 5 2.24 16.69 8.09
N LEU A 6 2.17 17.51 7.03
CA LEU A 6 2.09 17.03 5.65
C LEU A 6 3.27 16.10 5.31
N LEU A 7 4.48 16.49 5.68
CA LEU A 7 5.67 15.68 5.45
C LEU A 7 5.68 14.40 6.30
N SER A 8 5.16 14.46 7.53
CA SER A 8 5.01 13.28 8.39
C SER A 8 3.99 12.28 7.81
N MET A 9 2.84 12.75 7.34
CA MET A 9 1.85 11.92 6.64
C MET A 9 2.42 11.31 5.37
N ALA A 10 3.16 12.09 4.57
CA ALA A 10 3.82 11.58 3.37
C ALA A 10 4.84 10.47 3.72
N SER A 11 5.65 10.67 4.77
CA SER A 11 6.59 9.66 5.27
C SER A 11 5.85 8.38 5.69
N MET A 12 4.73 8.52 6.41
CA MET A 12 3.91 7.39 6.85
C MET A 12 3.40 6.55 5.67
N ILE A 13 3.01 7.19 4.56
CA ILE A 13 2.61 6.50 3.33
C ILE A 13 3.81 5.78 2.70
N GLY A 14 4.98 6.43 2.71
CA GLY A 14 6.24 5.84 2.24
C GLY A 14 6.62 4.58 3.03
N ASP A 15 6.55 4.67 4.36
CA ASP A 15 6.84 3.58 5.30
C ASP A 15 5.83 2.44 5.19
N ALA A 16 4.54 2.75 5.05
CA ALA A 16 3.49 1.76 4.80
C ALA A 16 3.70 0.99 3.50
N SER A 17 4.15 1.69 2.46
CA SER A 17 4.47 1.08 1.16
C SER A 17 5.70 0.18 1.23
N ASP A 18 6.70 0.60 2.00
CA ASP A 18 7.89 -0.20 2.27
C ASP A 18 7.56 -1.47 3.09
N SER A 19 6.68 -1.34 4.08
CA SER A 19 6.23 -2.44 4.94
C SER A 19 5.41 -3.48 4.18
N ILE A 20 4.41 -3.07 3.40
CA ILE A 20 3.62 -4.04 2.61
C ILE A 20 4.48 -4.74 1.55
N TYR A 21 5.44 -4.03 0.94
CA TYR A 21 6.39 -4.66 0.03
C TYR A 21 7.21 -5.75 0.72
N GLU A 22 7.65 -5.50 1.96
CA GLU A 22 8.34 -6.52 2.74
C GLU A 22 7.40 -7.69 3.08
N ALA A 23 6.15 -7.43 3.49
CA ALA A 23 5.16 -8.47 3.72
C ALA A 23 4.91 -9.34 2.48
N LEU A 24 4.85 -8.74 1.29
CA LEU A 24 4.73 -9.49 0.03
C LEU A 24 5.91 -10.43 -0.18
N LYS A 25 7.15 -10.06 0.17
CA LYS A 25 8.28 -10.99 0.08
C LYS A 25 8.14 -12.19 1.02
N TYR A 26 7.67 -11.99 2.25
CA TYR A 26 7.42 -13.09 3.18
C TYR A 26 6.30 -14.01 2.70
N ILE A 27 5.24 -13.45 2.12
CA ILE A 27 4.14 -14.21 1.52
C ILE A 27 4.67 -15.01 0.31
N CYS A 28 5.51 -14.39 -0.53
CA CYS A 28 6.19 -15.06 -1.63
C CYS A 28 6.98 -16.25 -1.10
N PHE A 29 7.87 -16.05 -0.12
CA PHE A 29 8.61 -17.13 0.54
C PHE A 29 7.74 -18.28 1.05
N ILE A 30 6.64 -17.97 1.75
CA ILE A 30 5.69 -18.99 2.21
C ILE A 30 5.11 -19.76 1.02
N SER A 31 4.80 -19.07 -0.07
CA SER A 31 4.25 -19.71 -1.28
C SER A 31 5.24 -20.67 -1.94
N TYR A 32 6.55 -20.41 -1.88
CA TYR A 32 7.59 -21.29 -2.44
C TYR A 32 7.92 -22.47 -1.53
N GLU A 33 8.23 -22.21 -0.27
CA GLU A 33 8.93 -23.19 0.59
C GLU A 33 8.04 -23.80 1.68
N ASN A 34 7.05 -23.06 2.19
CA ASN A 34 6.40 -23.39 3.47
C ASN A 34 4.87 -23.35 3.41
N PHE A 35 4.30 -23.59 2.22
CA PHE A 35 2.87 -23.42 1.94
C PHE A 35 1.95 -24.17 2.93
N TYR A 36 2.39 -25.32 3.44
CA TYR A 36 1.62 -26.15 4.36
C TYR A 36 2.01 -25.97 5.84
N GLU A 37 3.12 -25.29 6.12
CA GLU A 37 3.71 -25.23 7.46
C GLU A 37 3.56 -23.85 8.11
N LEU A 38 3.61 -22.77 7.32
CA LEU A 38 3.47 -21.41 7.81
C LEU A 38 2.09 -20.84 7.49
N ASN A 39 1.40 -20.39 8.54
CA ASN A 39 0.10 -19.76 8.39
C ASN A 39 0.26 -18.30 7.98
N VAL A 40 -0.19 -17.95 6.77
CA VAL A 40 -0.14 -16.57 6.27
C VAL A 40 -0.86 -15.56 7.17
N LYS A 41 -1.82 -16.01 7.99
CA LYS A 41 -2.47 -15.16 8.99
C LYS A 41 -1.48 -14.56 9.99
N ASP A 42 -0.39 -15.25 10.29
CA ASP A 42 0.62 -14.74 11.23
C ASP A 42 1.46 -13.64 10.57
N ILE A 43 1.75 -13.76 9.27
CA ILE A 43 2.34 -12.65 8.50
C ILE A 43 1.41 -11.44 8.51
N PHE A 44 0.11 -11.64 8.25
CA PHE A 44 -0.87 -10.55 8.24
C PHE A 44 -0.95 -9.88 9.61
N LYS A 45 -1.04 -10.65 10.70
CA LYS A 45 -1.09 -10.08 12.07
C LYS A 45 0.15 -9.25 12.38
N VAL A 46 1.34 -9.76 12.05
CA VAL A 46 2.59 -9.07 12.34
C VAL A 46 2.73 -7.82 11.48
N SER A 47 2.42 -7.92 10.18
CA SER A 47 2.57 -6.80 9.24
C SER A 47 1.54 -5.70 9.46
N LEU A 48 0.32 -6.04 9.89
CA LEU A 48 -0.75 -5.09 10.19
C LEU A 48 -0.68 -4.52 11.61
N HIS A 49 0.07 -5.14 12.53
CA HIS A 49 0.25 -4.61 13.89
C HIS A 49 0.87 -3.22 13.88
N ASP A 50 1.91 -3.03 13.06
CA ASP A 50 2.43 -1.70 12.76
C ASP A 50 2.81 -1.59 11.29
N ILE A 51 1.90 -1.04 10.51
CA ILE A 51 2.03 -0.92 9.06
C ILE A 51 3.22 -0.04 8.63
N THR A 52 3.82 0.76 9.50
CA THR A 52 5.01 1.58 9.14
C THR A 52 6.34 0.91 9.45
N ASP A 53 6.35 -0.18 10.23
CA ASP A 53 7.59 -0.88 10.57
C ASP A 53 7.84 -2.07 9.64
N LYS A 54 8.62 -1.84 8.58
CA LYS A 54 9.05 -2.89 7.65
C LYS A 54 9.94 -3.97 8.29
N THR A 55 10.47 -3.76 9.50
CA THR A 55 11.38 -4.69 10.16
C THR A 55 10.67 -5.73 11.01
N LEU A 56 9.36 -5.63 11.24
CA LEU A 56 8.64 -6.56 12.11
C LEU A 56 8.78 -8.01 11.68
N LEU A 57 8.69 -8.28 10.38
CA LEU A 57 8.74 -9.64 9.86
C LEU A 57 10.15 -10.24 9.95
N SER A 58 11.21 -9.43 9.86
CA SER A 58 12.58 -9.93 10.05
C SER A 58 12.88 -10.31 11.49
N ARG A 59 12.09 -9.82 12.46
CA ARG A 59 12.17 -10.24 13.87
C ARG A 59 11.63 -11.65 14.11
N LEU A 60 10.96 -12.26 13.13
CA LEU A 60 10.55 -13.67 13.20
C LEU A 60 11.74 -14.64 13.08
N GLY A 61 12.95 -14.15 12.82
CA GLY A 61 14.16 -14.97 12.68
C GLY A 61 14.28 -15.64 11.31
N ILE A 62 13.35 -15.38 10.39
CA ILE A 62 13.39 -15.84 9.01
C ILE A 62 14.26 -14.88 8.20
N ARG A 63 15.27 -15.41 7.52
CA ARG A 63 16.13 -14.64 6.61
C ARG A 63 15.81 -15.03 5.18
N LEU A 64 15.22 -14.10 4.43
CA LEU A 64 14.88 -14.31 3.03
C LEU A 64 16.15 -14.33 2.18
N THR A 65 16.29 -15.37 1.37
CA THR A 65 17.28 -15.45 0.29
C THR A 65 16.66 -15.03 -1.06
N PRO A 66 17.46 -14.58 -2.04
CA PRO A 66 16.96 -14.24 -3.37
C PRO A 66 16.17 -15.37 -4.05
N GLU A 67 16.63 -16.61 -3.87
CA GLU A 67 16.01 -17.81 -4.45
C GLU A 67 14.62 -18.08 -3.87
N GLU A 68 14.43 -17.76 -2.59
CA GLU A 68 13.18 -17.97 -1.84
C GLU A 68 12.07 -16.96 -2.18
N ILE A 69 12.42 -15.83 -2.80
CA ILE A 69 11.47 -14.77 -3.15
C ILE A 69 11.37 -14.52 -4.66
N GLY A 70 12.07 -15.33 -5.46
CA GLY A 70 12.00 -15.36 -6.92
C GLY A 70 12.18 -13.99 -7.56
N ASP A 71 11.25 -13.64 -8.46
CA ASP A 71 11.25 -12.36 -9.16
C ASP A 71 11.26 -11.13 -8.22
N LEU A 72 10.75 -11.21 -6.98
CA LEU A 72 10.80 -10.09 -6.01
C LEU A 72 12.21 -9.76 -5.51
N ALA A 73 13.19 -10.66 -5.70
CA ALA A 73 14.59 -10.38 -5.39
C ALA A 73 15.23 -9.45 -6.42
N ARG A 74 14.64 -9.32 -7.60
CA ARG A 74 15.24 -8.60 -8.72
C ARG A 74 15.21 -7.09 -8.45
N PRO A 75 16.28 -6.36 -8.80
CA PRO A 75 16.33 -4.90 -8.61
C PRO A 75 15.17 -4.17 -9.30
N GLU A 76 14.70 -4.68 -10.45
CA GLU A 76 13.56 -4.08 -11.18
C GLU A 76 12.26 -4.07 -10.35
N PHE A 77 12.10 -5.00 -9.41
CA PHE A 77 10.95 -5.04 -8.51
C PHE A 77 11.03 -4.00 -7.38
N ALA A 78 12.16 -3.30 -7.21
CA ALA A 78 12.22 -2.15 -6.32
C ALA A 78 11.27 -1.02 -6.78
N GLU A 79 11.00 -0.94 -8.08
CA GLU A 79 10.06 0.01 -8.68
C GLU A 79 8.62 -0.23 -8.21
N LEU A 80 8.26 -1.46 -7.82
CA LEU A 80 6.95 -1.79 -7.27
C LEU A 80 6.60 -0.92 -6.06
N LYS A 81 7.59 -0.53 -5.25
CA LYS A 81 7.37 0.36 -4.10
C LYS A 81 6.83 1.73 -4.52
N LYS A 82 7.31 2.27 -5.64
CA LYS A 82 6.84 3.55 -6.19
C LYS A 82 5.37 3.45 -6.61
N LEU A 83 5.01 2.31 -7.21
CA LEU A 83 3.65 2.02 -7.65
C LEU A 83 2.70 1.80 -6.45
N ILE A 84 3.14 1.09 -5.41
CA ILE A 84 2.38 0.94 -4.15
C ILE A 84 2.10 2.30 -3.53
N ARG A 85 3.13 3.16 -3.41
CA ARG A 85 2.98 4.54 -2.88
C ARG A 85 1.96 5.32 -3.70
N TYR A 86 2.02 5.21 -5.02
CA TYR A 86 1.08 5.90 -5.91
C TYR A 86 -0.35 5.39 -5.73
N ALA A 87 -0.55 4.07 -5.61
CA ALA A 87 -1.86 3.46 -5.38
C ALA A 87 -2.51 3.94 -4.07
N PHE A 88 -1.73 4.19 -3.02
CA PHE A 88 -2.23 4.86 -1.81
C PHE A 88 -2.48 6.36 -2.05
N ALA A 89 -1.56 7.05 -2.71
CA ALA A 89 -1.63 8.50 -2.93
C ALA A 89 -2.90 8.92 -3.69
N VAL A 90 -3.31 8.18 -4.73
CA VAL A 90 -4.51 8.52 -5.51
C VAL A 90 -5.80 8.44 -4.70
N ARG A 91 -5.79 7.74 -3.55
CA ARG A 91 -6.95 7.56 -2.67
C ARG A 91 -7.06 8.59 -1.54
N LEU A 92 -6.03 9.41 -1.33
CA LEU A 92 -6.03 10.50 -0.34
C LEU A 92 -7.27 11.40 -0.34
N PRO A 93 -7.94 11.69 -1.49
CA PRO A 93 -9.20 12.44 -1.47
C PRO A 93 -10.27 11.86 -0.54
N PHE A 94 -10.31 10.53 -0.38
CA PHE A 94 -11.34 9.86 0.41
C PHE A 94 -11.16 10.04 1.93
N LEU A 95 -10.00 10.50 2.40
CA LEU A 95 -9.80 10.85 3.81
C LEU A 95 -10.87 11.82 4.31
N LYS A 96 -11.31 12.78 3.49
CA LYS A 96 -12.37 13.74 3.87
C LYS A 96 -13.70 13.12 4.25
N LYS A 97 -13.98 11.88 3.84
CA LYS A 97 -15.22 11.18 4.20
C LYS A 97 -15.22 10.72 5.66
N TYR A 98 -14.04 10.49 6.22
CA TYR A 98 -13.85 9.88 7.52
C TYR A 98 -13.48 10.90 8.60
N VAL A 99 -13.00 12.07 8.20
CA VAL A 99 -12.74 13.19 9.11
C VAL A 99 -14.01 13.56 9.88
N GLN A 100 -13.97 13.41 11.20
CA GLN A 100 -15.05 13.76 12.11
C GLN A 100 -14.91 15.23 12.55
N GLY A 101 -15.93 16.06 12.33
CA GLY A 101 -16.03 17.41 12.92
C GLY A 101 -15.51 18.58 12.07
N LYS A 102 -15.16 19.70 12.75
CA LYS A 102 -14.70 20.98 12.16
C LYS A 102 -13.17 21.01 12.01
N THR A 103 -12.57 20.05 11.31
CA THR A 103 -11.14 20.15 11.01
C THR A 103 -10.90 21.12 9.85
N ASN A 104 -9.74 21.77 9.84
CA ASN A 104 -9.28 22.62 8.74
C ASN A 104 -8.67 21.81 7.58
N PHE A 105 -9.05 20.54 7.39
CA PHE A 105 -8.50 19.69 6.34
C PHE A 105 -9.12 20.02 4.97
N THR A 106 -8.41 20.80 4.17
CA THR A 106 -8.91 21.37 2.92
C THR A 106 -8.54 20.55 1.68
N ASP A 107 -9.19 20.85 0.54
CA ASP A 107 -8.78 20.28 -0.75
C ASP A 107 -7.33 20.66 -1.11
N THR A 108 -6.85 21.83 -0.67
CA THR A 108 -5.47 22.27 -0.84
C THR A 108 -4.50 21.41 -0.05
N ASP A 109 -4.84 21.09 1.19
CA ASP A 109 -4.03 20.21 2.05
C ASP A 109 -3.87 18.81 1.43
N ILE A 110 -4.95 18.23 0.89
CA ILE A 110 -4.93 16.92 0.22
C ILE A 110 -4.06 16.96 -1.03
N LYS A 111 -4.16 18.05 -1.80
CA LYS A 111 -3.32 18.24 -2.98
C LYS A 111 -1.85 18.34 -2.60
N ASN A 112 -1.52 19.13 -1.58
CA ASN A 112 -0.14 19.27 -1.09
C ASN A 112 0.40 17.94 -0.54
N LEU A 113 -0.43 17.14 0.14
CA LEU A 113 -0.05 15.80 0.60
C LEU A 113 0.23 14.86 -0.57
N PHE A 114 -0.64 14.85 -1.58
CA PHE A 114 -0.43 14.06 -2.80
C PHE A 114 0.88 14.46 -3.50
N GLU A 115 1.13 15.76 -3.66
CA GLU A 115 2.36 16.28 -4.26
C GLU A 115 3.60 15.86 -3.44
N ALA A 116 3.55 15.97 -2.10
CA ALA A 116 4.63 15.54 -1.22
C ALA A 116 4.92 14.03 -1.34
N VAL A 117 3.89 13.19 -1.48
CA VAL A 117 4.06 11.73 -1.68
C VAL A 117 4.68 11.43 -3.05
N CYS A 118 4.30 12.17 -4.10
CA CYS A 118 4.94 12.07 -5.41
C CYS A 118 6.41 12.53 -5.38
N GLU A 119 6.73 13.62 -4.69
CA GLU A 119 8.10 14.08 -4.48
C GLU A 119 8.97 13.06 -3.73
N GLN A 120 8.36 12.25 -2.86
CA GLN A 120 9.01 11.11 -2.18
C GLN A 120 9.10 9.84 -3.05
N GLY A 121 8.79 9.94 -4.35
CA GLY A 121 9.02 8.90 -5.34
C GLY A 121 7.81 8.01 -5.63
N ALA A 122 6.58 8.45 -5.31
CA ALA A 122 5.38 7.76 -5.80
C ALA A 122 5.17 8.02 -7.30
N GLU A 123 5.01 6.95 -8.08
CA GLU A 123 4.95 7.02 -9.55
C GLU A 123 3.98 5.99 -10.12
N ASN A 124 3.22 6.38 -11.16
CA ASN A 124 2.34 5.46 -11.90
C ASN A 124 3.10 4.85 -13.09
N ILE A 125 3.81 3.76 -12.82
CA ILE A 125 4.57 3.01 -13.81
C ILE A 125 3.63 2.50 -14.89
N ASP A 126 3.92 2.83 -16.16
CA ASP A 126 3.16 2.48 -17.36
C ASP A 126 1.64 2.77 -17.31
N GLY A 127 1.19 3.64 -16.40
CA GLY A 127 -0.23 3.88 -16.19
C GLY A 127 -0.99 2.66 -15.65
N LEU A 128 -0.32 1.75 -14.94
CA LEU A 128 -0.92 0.53 -14.41
C LEU A 128 -2.01 0.79 -13.36
N VAL A 129 -1.84 1.83 -12.54
CA VAL A 129 -2.90 2.28 -11.62
C VAL A 129 -3.91 3.07 -12.43
N THR A 130 -5.10 2.50 -12.62
CA THR A 130 -6.20 3.11 -13.37
C THR A 130 -6.85 4.28 -12.62
N GLY A 131 -6.75 4.28 -11.29
CA GLY A 131 -7.21 5.35 -10.42
C GLY A 131 -6.40 6.63 -10.61
N ASP A 132 -7.10 7.76 -10.76
CA ASP A 132 -6.49 9.08 -10.88
C ASP A 132 -6.96 9.98 -9.73
N PHE A 133 -6.02 10.74 -9.17
CA PHE A 133 -6.28 11.64 -8.05
C PHE A 133 -7.38 12.68 -8.37
N LYS A 134 -7.39 13.26 -9.58
CA LYS A 134 -8.40 14.27 -9.95
C LYS A 134 -9.76 13.62 -10.14
N ASN A 135 -9.82 12.41 -10.69
CA ASN A 135 -11.06 11.64 -10.80
C ASN A 135 -11.59 11.28 -9.41
N ASN A 136 -10.75 10.84 -8.48
CA ASN A 136 -11.16 10.54 -7.11
C ASN A 136 -11.67 11.79 -6.36
N LEU A 137 -11.07 12.97 -6.59
CA LEU A 137 -11.63 14.23 -6.09
C LEU A 137 -13.02 14.56 -6.65
N LYS A 138 -13.31 14.21 -7.91
CA LYS A 138 -14.66 14.38 -8.49
C LYS A 138 -15.67 13.38 -7.91
N VAL A 139 -15.26 12.13 -7.74
CA VAL A 139 -16.08 11.09 -7.11
C VAL A 139 -16.46 11.52 -5.69
N LEU A 140 -15.50 12.00 -4.90
CA LEU A 140 -15.73 12.54 -3.56
C LEU A 140 -16.78 13.66 -3.52
N LYS A 141 -16.78 14.56 -4.51
CA LYS A 141 -17.73 15.69 -4.60
C LYS A 141 -19.13 15.27 -5.05
N SER A 142 -19.27 14.06 -5.60
CA SER A 142 -20.55 13.56 -6.08
C SER A 142 -21.39 13.04 -4.91
N LYS A 143 -22.60 13.59 -4.73
CA LYS A 143 -23.47 13.21 -3.62
C LYS A 143 -23.82 11.71 -3.67
N GLY A 144 -23.69 11.04 -2.53
CA GLY A 144 -24.11 9.64 -2.35
C GLY A 144 -23.22 8.60 -3.01
N GLN A 145 -22.02 8.97 -3.47
CA GLN A 145 -21.02 8.00 -3.94
C GLN A 145 -20.14 7.58 -2.78
N ASP A 146 -20.01 6.26 -2.56
CA ASP A 146 -19.09 5.68 -1.59
C ASP A 146 -17.64 5.67 -2.12
N GLU A 147 -16.68 5.43 -1.22
CA GLU A 147 -15.30 5.21 -1.66
C GLU A 147 -15.27 3.90 -2.46
N PRO A 148 -14.71 3.90 -3.69
CA PRO A 148 -14.55 2.68 -4.46
C PRO A 148 -13.68 1.67 -3.70
N ILE A 149 -13.93 0.37 -3.91
CA ILE A 149 -13.07 -0.70 -3.38
C ILE A 149 -11.61 -0.43 -3.77
N PHE A 150 -10.67 -0.84 -2.92
CA PHE A 150 -9.25 -0.74 -3.26
C PHE A 150 -8.95 -1.63 -4.47
N ASP A 151 -8.60 -1.00 -5.59
CA ASP A 151 -8.18 -1.71 -6.81
C ASP A 151 -6.81 -2.33 -6.59
N THR A 152 -6.69 -3.63 -6.86
CA THR A 152 -5.44 -4.40 -6.78
C THR A 152 -5.02 -4.98 -8.13
N GLU A 153 -5.78 -4.74 -9.21
CA GLU A 153 -5.47 -5.28 -10.54
C GLU A 153 -4.18 -4.70 -11.13
N TRP A 154 -3.80 -3.49 -10.73
CA TRP A 154 -2.51 -2.89 -11.08
C TRP A 154 -1.33 -3.74 -10.58
N PHE A 155 -1.47 -4.41 -9.43
CA PHE A 155 -0.42 -5.27 -8.87
C PHE A 155 -0.24 -6.51 -9.73
N LYS A 156 -1.34 -7.18 -10.10
CA LYS A 156 -1.33 -8.33 -11.02
C LYS A 156 -0.72 -7.95 -12.36
N SER A 157 -1.12 -6.80 -12.90
CA SER A 157 -0.59 -6.28 -14.15
C SER A 157 0.91 -6.03 -14.08
N PHE A 158 1.39 -5.44 -12.97
CA PHE A 158 2.83 -5.25 -12.74
C PHE A 158 3.57 -6.60 -12.69
N VAL A 159 3.14 -7.53 -11.84
CA VAL A 159 3.85 -8.81 -11.69
C VAL A 159 3.80 -9.67 -12.95
N TYR A 160 2.74 -9.61 -13.77
CA TYR A 160 2.72 -10.32 -15.06
C TYR A 160 3.56 -9.65 -16.14
N THR A 161 3.72 -8.33 -16.08
CA THR A 161 4.56 -7.59 -17.04
C THR A 161 6.05 -7.78 -16.74
N TYR A 162 6.42 -7.75 -15.45
CA TYR A 162 7.81 -7.71 -15.00
C TYR A 162 8.32 -9.03 -14.40
N GLY A 163 7.42 -9.89 -13.93
CA GLY A 163 7.71 -11.17 -13.28
C GLY A 163 7.32 -12.36 -14.14
N LYS A 164 8.32 -13.04 -14.70
CA LYS A 164 8.10 -14.22 -15.54
C LYS A 164 7.55 -15.39 -14.72
N GLU A 165 7.98 -15.54 -13.47
CA GLU A 165 7.57 -16.64 -12.60
C GLU A 165 6.12 -16.52 -12.15
N PHE A 166 5.64 -15.29 -11.92
CA PHE A 166 4.25 -15.03 -11.50
C PHE A 166 3.22 -15.29 -12.60
N SER A 167 3.62 -15.31 -13.88
CA SER A 167 2.72 -15.56 -15.02
C SER A 167 2.21 -17.00 -15.11
N ALA A 168 2.89 -17.95 -14.45
CA ALA A 168 2.48 -19.36 -14.46
C ALA A 168 1.22 -19.58 -13.61
N ILE A 169 0.23 -20.30 -14.14
CA ILE A 169 -0.96 -20.67 -13.38
C ILE A 169 -0.63 -21.90 -12.51
N ASN A 170 -0.38 -21.66 -11.22
CA ASN A 170 -0.14 -22.70 -10.23
C ASN A 170 -0.63 -22.25 -8.84
N ASN A 171 -0.72 -23.19 -7.89
CA ASN A 171 -1.23 -22.91 -6.54
C ASN A 171 -0.41 -21.85 -5.78
N ARG A 172 0.90 -21.79 -6.00
CA ARG A 172 1.80 -20.86 -5.31
C ARG A 172 1.49 -19.43 -5.73
N ASN A 173 1.41 -19.19 -7.04
CA ASN A 173 1.09 -17.89 -7.61
C ASN A 173 -0.34 -17.47 -7.27
N MET A 174 -1.31 -18.38 -7.36
CA MET A 174 -2.70 -18.08 -6.97
C MET A 174 -2.81 -17.68 -5.50
N PHE A 175 -2.05 -18.33 -4.62
CA PHE A 175 -2.00 -17.98 -3.20
C PHE A 175 -1.33 -16.64 -2.95
N PHE A 176 -0.16 -16.38 -3.54
CA PHE A 176 0.54 -15.11 -3.42
C PHE A 176 -0.33 -13.94 -3.88
N LEU A 177 -0.93 -14.05 -5.07
CA LEU A 177 -1.81 -13.04 -5.63
C LEU A 177 -3.08 -12.84 -4.79
N GLY A 178 -3.70 -13.92 -4.31
CA GLY A 178 -4.86 -13.84 -3.42
C GLY A 178 -4.54 -13.19 -2.08
N CYS A 179 -3.33 -13.41 -1.54
CA CYS A 179 -2.87 -12.74 -0.33
C CYS A 179 -2.61 -11.25 -0.59
N ALA A 180 -2.01 -10.88 -1.73
CA ALA A 180 -1.83 -9.50 -2.11
C ALA A 180 -3.17 -8.76 -2.26
N ASP A 181 -4.15 -9.37 -2.92
CA ASP A 181 -5.51 -8.84 -3.09
C ASP A 181 -6.19 -8.54 -1.74
N ALA A 182 -5.93 -9.36 -0.71
CA ALA A 182 -6.45 -9.13 0.63
C ALA A 182 -5.63 -8.07 1.41
N LEU A 183 -4.31 -8.06 1.24
CA LEU A 183 -3.40 -7.26 2.06
C LEU A 183 -3.46 -5.76 1.72
N PHE A 184 -3.59 -5.40 0.44
CA PHE A 184 -3.66 -4.00 0.00
C PHE A 184 -4.84 -3.22 0.63
N PRO A 185 -6.09 -3.71 0.56
CA PRO A 185 -7.21 -3.06 1.26
C PRO A 185 -7.01 -2.94 2.76
N LEU A 186 -6.43 -3.95 3.41
CA LEU A 186 -6.19 -3.94 4.86
C LEU A 186 -5.13 -2.89 5.26
N TYR A 187 -4.05 -2.78 4.49
CA TYR A 187 -3.06 -1.72 4.67
C TYR A 187 -3.67 -0.34 4.45
N TRP A 188 -4.50 -0.17 3.42
CA TRP A 188 -5.17 1.11 3.17
C TRP A 188 -6.11 1.50 4.33
N ALA A 189 -6.87 0.55 4.88
CA ALA A 189 -7.74 0.81 6.03
C ALA A 189 -6.93 1.27 7.26
N ASN A 190 -5.87 0.54 7.62
CA ASN A 190 -5.00 0.91 8.76
C ASN A 190 -4.26 2.23 8.52
N LEU A 191 -3.85 2.49 7.27
CA LEU A 191 -3.20 3.74 6.88
C LEU A 191 -4.17 4.91 6.97
N THR A 192 -5.43 4.70 6.56
CA THR A 192 -6.49 5.71 6.68
C THR A 192 -6.68 6.11 8.15
N ASP A 193 -6.79 5.14 9.06
CA ASP A 193 -6.95 5.41 10.49
C ASP A 193 -5.78 6.26 11.04
N ARG A 194 -4.53 5.89 10.74
CA ARG A 194 -3.35 6.64 11.20
C ARG A 194 -3.23 8.03 10.58
N LEU A 195 -3.61 8.19 9.30
CA LEU A 195 -3.62 9.50 8.67
C LEU A 195 -4.69 10.40 9.29
N LEU A 196 -5.84 9.84 9.67
CA LEU A 196 -6.90 10.57 10.37
C LEU A 196 -6.48 11.00 11.77
N GLU A 197 -5.72 10.18 12.51
CA GLU A 197 -5.16 10.59 13.82
C GLU A 197 -4.33 11.88 13.70
N VAL A 198 -3.53 12.04 12.64
CA VAL A 198 -2.77 13.27 12.39
C VAL A 198 -3.68 14.44 12.01
N VAL A 199 -4.73 14.17 11.22
CA VAL A 199 -5.68 15.21 10.79
C VAL A 199 -6.56 15.71 11.94
N GLU A 200 -7.00 14.81 12.83
CA GLU A 200 -7.95 15.06 13.92
C GLU A 200 -7.28 15.47 15.22
N GLY A 201 -6.03 15.07 15.49
CA GLY A 201 -5.22 15.53 16.62
C GLY A 201 -4.96 17.05 16.66
N ASN A 202 -5.44 17.78 15.66
CA ASN A 202 -5.49 19.25 15.57
C ASN A 202 -6.80 19.87 16.13
N GLY A 203 -7.69 19.06 16.72
CA GLY A 203 -8.99 19.49 17.27
C GLY A 203 -9.05 19.77 18.77
N GLU A 204 -7.94 19.56 19.51
CA GLU A 204 -7.82 19.85 20.95
C GLU A 204 -7.02 21.13 21.23
#